data_AF-A0A2E6KGF2-F1
#
_entry.id   AF-A0A2E6KGF2-F1
#
_cell.length_a   1.000
_cell.length_b   1.000
_cell.length_c   1.000
_cell.angle_alpha   90.00
_cell.angle_beta   90.00
_cell.angle_gamma   90.00
#
_symmetry.space_group_name_H-M   'P 1'
#
loop_
_entity.id
_entity.type
_entity.pdbx_description
1 polymer ?
#
loop_
_entity_poly.entity_id
_entity_poly.type
_entity_poly.pdbx_seq_one_letter_code
_entity_poly.pdbx_strand_id
1 'polypeptide(L)'
;MKLFWKEKNKGLDLIVTDDNGDDFVVGGVRLTKRGIEAMAKAQGYDPGRAIKGLTTIEEGKSFVEQFKPWIDFFGVDLELTAD
;
A
#
# COMPACT_ATOMS: atom_id res chain seq x y z
N MET A 1 -9.66 -9.31 -10.29
CA MET A 1 -8.95 -8.54 -9.22
C MET A 1 -8.73 -7.09 -9.64
N LYS A 2 -8.80 -6.13 -8.71
CA LYS A 2 -8.55 -4.69 -8.96
C LYS A 2 -7.62 -4.12 -7.89
N LEU A 3 -6.62 -3.33 -8.29
CA LEU A 3 -5.67 -2.68 -7.38
C LEU A 3 -5.91 -1.16 -7.38
N PHE A 4 -6.13 -0.56 -6.21
CA PHE A 4 -6.39 0.88 -6.09
C PHE A 4 -6.03 1.43 -4.70
N TRP A 5 -5.83 2.74 -4.63
CA TRP A 5 -5.65 3.45 -3.37
C TRP A 5 -7.00 3.90 -2.81
N LYS A 6 -7.27 3.59 -1.54
CA LYS A 6 -8.49 4.00 -0.83
C LYS A 6 -8.13 4.98 0.29
N GLU A 7 -8.75 6.16 0.28
CA GLU A 7 -8.58 7.14 1.33
C GLU A 7 -9.16 6.66 2.67
N LYS A 8 -8.51 7.09 3.76
CA LYS A 8 -9.02 6.93 5.12
C LYS A 8 -8.69 8.18 5.94
N ASN A 9 -9.29 8.26 7.13
CA ASN A 9 -9.16 9.42 8.04
C ASN A 9 -7.69 9.86 8.30
N LYS A 10 -6.69 8.97 8.19
CA LYS A 10 -5.28 9.30 8.39
C LYS A 10 -4.35 8.72 7.32
N GLY A 11 -4.69 8.88 6.06
CA GLY A 11 -3.84 8.51 4.93
C GLY A 11 -4.57 7.65 3.92
N LEU A 12 -3.89 6.66 3.35
CA LEU A 12 -4.46 5.78 2.33
C LEU A 12 -4.05 4.32 2.58
N ASP A 13 -4.93 3.40 2.22
CA ASP A 13 -4.59 1.99 2.09
C ASP A 13 -4.52 1.61 0.62
N LEU A 14 -3.54 0.77 0.28
CA LEU A 14 -3.46 0.12 -1.02
C LEU A 14 -4.24 -1.19 -0.93
N ILE A 15 -5.28 -1.30 -1.74
CA ILE A 15 -6.24 -2.40 -1.69
C ILE A 15 -6.22 -3.20 -2.98
N VAL A 16 -6.28 -4.52 -2.84
CA VAL A 16 -6.67 -5.45 -3.90
C VAL A 16 -8.08 -5.93 -3.59
N THR A 17 -9.04 -5.68 -4.48
CA THR A 17 -10.34 -6.36 -4.45
C THR A 17 -10.24 -7.62 -5.29
N ASP A 18 -10.58 -8.78 -4.72
CA ASP A 18 -10.56 -10.06 -5.43
C ASP A 18 -11.78 -10.25 -6.36
N ASP A 19 -11.88 -11.40 -7.01
CA ASP A 19 -13.01 -11.71 -7.91
C ASP A 19 -14.32 -12.02 -7.17
N ASN A 20 -14.26 -12.27 -5.86
CA ASN A 20 -15.43 -12.42 -4.99
C ASN A 20 -15.92 -11.08 -4.44
N GLY A 21 -15.16 -10.00 -4.63
CA GLY A 21 -15.44 -8.68 -4.11
C GLY A 21 -14.85 -8.41 -2.72
N ASP A 22 -13.96 -9.28 -2.24
CA ASP A 22 -13.29 -9.11 -0.95
C ASP A 22 -12.11 -8.13 -1.05
N ASP A 23 -12.07 -7.13 -0.16
CA ASP A 23 -11.02 -6.11 -0.09
C ASP A 23 -9.84 -6.58 0.79
N PHE A 24 -8.64 -6.60 0.22
CA PHE A 24 -7.40 -6.94 0.90
C PHE A 24 -6.43 -5.75 0.94
N VAL A 25 -6.08 -5.30 2.15
CA VAL A 25 -5.02 -4.31 2.32
C VAL A 25 -3.65 -4.97 2.13
N VAL A 26 -2.92 -4.50 1.13
CA VAL A 26 -1.57 -4.95 0.75
C VAL A 26 -0.48 -3.91 1.02
N GLY A 27 -0.86 -2.69 1.42
CA GLY A 27 0.08 -1.65 1.80
C GLY A 27 -0.66 -0.40 2.26
N GLY A 28 0.08 0.65 2.60
CA GLY A 28 -0.55 1.88 3.03
C GLY A 28 0.42 3.02 3.31
N VAL A 29 -0.15 4.22 3.34
CA VAL A 29 0.50 5.47 3.74
C VAL A 29 -0.29 6.05 4.91
N ARG A 30 0.40 6.48 5.97
CA ARG A 30 -0.21 6.99 7.20
C ARG A 30 0.31 8.38 7.54
N LEU A 31 -0.61 9.27 7.87
CA LEU A 31 -0.31 10.60 8.40
C LEU A 31 -0.06 10.51 9.91
N THR A 32 1.10 10.99 10.36
CA THR A 32 1.46 11.03 11.77
C THR A 32 1.90 12.43 12.21
N LYS A 33 1.99 12.66 13.52
CA LYS A 33 2.53 13.91 14.08
C LYS A 33 4.00 14.16 13.72
N ARG A 34 4.73 13.13 13.26
CA ARG A 34 6.18 13.18 12.96
C ARG A 34 6.47 13.07 11.47
N GLY A 35 5.48 13.32 10.62
CA GLY A 35 5.55 13.13 9.18
C GLY A 35 4.76 11.91 8.72
N ILE A 36 5.10 11.41 7.54
CA ILE A 36 4.36 10.33 6.89
C ILE A 36 5.11 9.00 7.08
N GLU A 37 4.34 7.94 7.33
CA GLU A 37 4.84 6.56 7.34
C GLU A 37 4.27 5.83 6.13
N ALA A 38 5.09 5.03 5.46
CA ALA A 38 4.67 4.18 4.35
C ALA A 38 5.07 2.73 4.62
N MET A 39 4.21 1.79 4.25
CA MET A 39 4.41 0.38 4.54
C MET A 39 3.86 -0.50 3.42
N ALA A 40 4.70 -1.38 2.88
CA ALA A 40 4.31 -2.47 2.00
C ALA A 40 4.11 -3.74 2.85
N LYS A 41 3.00 -4.45 2.66
CA LYS A 41 2.74 -5.70 3.39
C LYS A 41 3.61 -6.81 2.79
N ALA A 42 4.06 -7.72 3.65
CA ALA A 42 4.84 -8.89 3.26
C ALA A 42 4.41 -10.13 4.02
N GLN A 43 4.81 -11.29 3.51
CA GLN A 43 4.73 -12.53 4.26
C GLN A 43 5.87 -12.56 5.30
N GLY A 44 5.55 -12.21 6.55
CA GLY A 44 6.50 -12.19 7.65
C GLY A 44 7.05 -10.80 7.99
N TYR A 45 8.17 -10.76 8.72
CA TYR A 45 8.80 -9.51 9.13
C TYR A 45 9.85 -9.08 8.10
N ASP A 46 9.65 -7.90 7.52
CA ASP A 46 10.59 -7.28 6.59
C ASP A 46 10.71 -5.78 6.91
N PRO A 47 11.75 -5.35 7.63
CA PRO A 47 11.92 -3.96 8.04
C PRO A 47 12.17 -3.02 6.85
N GLY A 48 12.66 -3.55 5.70
CA GLY A 48 12.88 -2.76 4.50
C GLY A 48 11.59 -2.25 3.86
N ARG A 49 10.45 -2.87 4.21
CA ARG A 49 9.12 -2.54 3.69
C ARG A 49 8.37 -1.51 4.51
N ALA A 50 9.03 -0.84 5.44
CA ALA A 50 8.45 0.28 6.17
C ALA A 50 9.43 1.44 6.30
N ILE A 51 8.96 2.64 5.97
CA ILE A 51 9.71 3.88 6.15
C ILE A 51 8.88 4.91 6.90
N LYS A 52 9.55 5.82 7.61
CA LYS A 52 8.94 6.85 8.44
C LYS A 52 9.59 8.20 8.20
N GLY A 53 8.85 9.27 8.50
CA GLY A 53 9.36 10.64 8.39
C GLY A 53 9.36 11.19 6.97
N LEU A 54 8.58 10.58 6.06
CA LEU A 54 8.39 11.11 4.71
C LEU A 54 7.67 12.45 4.76
N THR A 55 7.93 13.29 3.76
CA THR A 55 7.37 14.65 3.66
C THR A 55 6.06 14.70 2.89
N THR A 56 5.85 13.80 1.94
CA THR A 56 4.65 13.78 1.09
C THR A 56 3.97 12.42 1.01
N ILE A 57 2.69 12.42 0.65
CA ILE A 57 1.91 11.20 0.43
C ILE A 57 2.40 10.48 -0.82
N GLU A 58 2.78 11.21 -1.87
CA GLU A 58 3.27 10.67 -3.13
C GLU A 58 4.56 9.88 -2.97
N GLU A 59 5.51 10.38 -2.16
CA GLU A 59 6.70 9.61 -1.78
C GLU A 59 6.32 8.29 -1.10
N GLY A 60 5.33 8.33 -0.21
CA GLY A 60 4.83 7.14 0.48
C GLY A 60 4.18 6.13 -0.48
N LYS A 61 3.37 6.61 -1.43
CA LYS A 61 2.76 5.77 -2.46
C LYS A 61 3.81 5.11 -3.33
N SER A 62 4.75 5.90 -3.86
CA SER A 62 5.85 5.41 -4.69
C SER A 62 6.68 4.36 -3.97
N PHE A 63 7.00 4.57 -2.68
CA PHE A 63 7.69 3.58 -1.86
C PHE A 63 6.92 2.25 -1.82
N VAL A 64 5.62 2.27 -1.51
CA VAL A 64 4.81 1.04 -1.43
C VAL A 64 4.71 0.34 -2.79
N GLU A 65 4.52 1.11 -3.86
CA GLU A 65 4.36 0.59 -5.22
C GLU A 65 5.64 -0.09 -5.74
N GLN A 66 6.82 0.41 -5.38
CA GLN A 66 8.10 -0.21 -5.76
C GLN A 66 8.26 -1.63 -5.21
N PHE A 67 7.69 -1.93 -4.04
CA PHE A 67 7.73 -3.28 -3.47
C PHE A 67 6.73 -4.24 -4.10
N LYS A 68 5.75 -3.73 -4.87
CA LYS A 68 4.67 -4.49 -5.49
C LYS A 68 4.06 -5.56 -4.54
N PRO A 69 3.64 -5.17 -3.32
CA PRO A 69 3.28 -6.14 -2.28
C PRO A 69 2.12 -7.07 -2.68
N TRP A 70 1.27 -6.68 -3.63
CA TRP A 70 0.21 -7.54 -4.16
C TRP A 70 0.74 -8.81 -4.84
N ILE A 71 1.94 -8.78 -5.43
CA ILE A 71 2.53 -9.97 -6.07
C ILE A 71 2.79 -11.06 -5.03
N ASP A 72 3.24 -10.71 -3.83
CA ASP A 72 3.54 -11.67 -2.76
C ASP A 72 2.29 -12.42 -2.26
N PHE A 73 1.11 -11.81 -2.38
CA PHE A 73 -0.15 -12.38 -1.90
C PHE A 73 -0.97 -13.03 -3.01
N PHE A 74 -0.94 -12.48 -4.22
CA PHE A 74 -1.82 -12.88 -5.32
C PHE A 74 -1.07 -13.50 -6.51
N GLY A 75 0.27 -13.45 -6.53
CA GLY A 75 1.10 -14.05 -7.58
C GLY A 75 0.98 -13.41 -8.96
N VAL A 76 0.27 -12.28 -9.07
CA VAL A 76 0.03 -11.55 -10.32
C VAL A 76 0.44 -10.10 -10.16
N ASP A 77 1.02 -9.52 -11.22
CA ASP A 77 1.30 -8.09 -11.24
C ASP A 77 0.06 -7.35 -11.75
N LEU A 78 -0.60 -6.61 -10.86
CA LEU A 78 -1.80 -5.84 -11.16
C LEU A 78 -1.42 -4.40 -11.47
N GLU A 79 -2.07 -3.81 -12.46
CA GLU A 79 -1.96 -2.38 -12.73
C GLU A 79 -2.83 -1.58 -11.74
N LEU A 80 -2.30 -0.43 -11.30
CA LEU A 80 -3.04 0.51 -10.48
C LEU A 80 -4.18 1.12 -11.31
N THR A 81 -5.40 0.81 -10.91
CA THR A 81 -6.59 1.50 -11.39
C THR A 81 -6.74 2.81 -10.62
N ALA A 82 -6.71 3.94 -11.34
CA ALA A 82 -7.21 5.20 -10.81
C ALA A 82 -8.75 5.13 -10.80
N ASP A 83 -9.36 5.58 -9.69
CA ASP A 83 -10.81 5.81 -9.62
C ASP A 83 -11.18 7.07 -10.43
#